data_AF-A0A2J8QIU0-F1
#
_entry.id   AF-A0A2J8QIU0-F1
#
_cell.length_a   1.000
_cell.length_b   1.000
_cell.length_c   1.000
_cell.angle_alpha   90.00
_cell.angle_beta   90.00
_cell.angle_gamma   90.00
#
_symmetry.space_group_name_H-M   'P 1'
#
loop_
_entity.id
_entity.type
_entity.pdbx_description
1 polymer ?
#
loop_
_entity_poly.entity_id
_entity_poly.type
_entity_poly.pdbx_seq_one_letter_code
_entity_poly.pdbx_strand_id
1 'polypeptide(L)'
;NVKELLCCSMEEYQQSQMLLLETLKVKQTILEPIPTSLKLPIAVSCYWLQHTETKAKLHHLQSLLLTMLVGPLIAIINSPGKEELQEDGAKMLYAE
;
A
#
# COMPACT_ATOMS: atom_id res chain seq x y z
N ASN A 1 3.79 -20.25 19.43
CA ASN A 1 4.07 -20.95 18.14
C ASN A 1 4.24 -19.89 17.05
N VAL A 2 5.26 -19.94 16.18
CA VAL A 2 5.49 -18.89 15.15
C VAL A 2 4.26 -18.72 14.24
N LYS A 3 3.52 -19.79 13.97
CA LYS A 3 2.26 -19.74 13.19
C LYS A 3 1.15 -18.94 13.88
N GLU A 4 1.03 -19.03 15.20
CA GLU A 4 0.04 -18.26 15.96
C GLU A 4 0.38 -16.78 15.93
N LEU A 5 1.66 -16.42 16.11
CA LEU A 5 2.10 -15.02 16.04
C LEU A 5 1.84 -14.41 14.64
N LEU A 6 2.12 -15.16 13.57
CA LEU A 6 1.80 -14.73 12.21
C LEU A 6 0.30 -14.54 12.01
N CYS A 7 -0.54 -15.44 12.54
CA CYS A 7 -1.99 -15.32 12.46
C CYS A 7 -2.51 -14.06 13.16
N CYS A 8 -2.07 -13.81 14.41
CA CYS A 8 -2.46 -12.60 15.15
C CYS A 8 -2.01 -11.33 14.41
N SER A 9 -0.78 -11.30 13.91
CA SER A 9 -0.27 -10.12 13.19
C SER A 9 -1.01 -9.84 11.88
N MET A 10 -1.47 -10.89 11.18
CA MET A 10 -2.27 -10.74 9.96
C MET A 10 -3.67 -10.23 10.27
N GLU A 11 -4.27 -10.70 11.36
CA GLU A 11 -5.59 -10.26 11.81
C GLU A 11 -5.56 -8.79 12.26
N GLU A 12 -4.55 -8.40 13.03
CA GLU A 12 -4.30 -7.00 13.43
C GLU A 12 -4.08 -6.07 12.22
N TYR A 13 -3.35 -6.55 11.20
CA TYR A 13 -3.13 -5.81 9.97
C TYR A 13 -4.44 -5.60 9.20
N GLN A 14 -5.25 -6.65 9.05
CA GLN A 14 -6.53 -6.54 8.36
C GLN A 14 -7.51 -5.62 9.10
N GLN A 15 -7.52 -5.68 10.43
CA GLN A 15 -8.38 -4.82 11.24
C GLN A 15 -7.98 -3.35 11.12
N SER A 16 -6.67 -3.07 11.15
CA SER A 16 -6.12 -1.73 10.92
C SER A 16 -6.48 -1.20 9.53
N GLN A 17 -6.40 -2.05 8.50
CA GLN A 17 -6.76 -1.69 7.14
C GLN A 17 -8.25 -1.34 7.02
N MET A 18 -9.14 -2.11 7.65
CA MET A 18 -10.57 -1.87 7.64
C MET A 18 -10.93 -0.52 8.29
N LEU A 19 -10.40 -0.26 9.49
CA LEU A 19 -10.61 0.99 10.23
C LEU A 19 -10.14 2.22 9.44
N LEU A 20 -9.01 2.08 8.75
CA LEU A 20 -8.46 3.15 7.92
C LEU A 20 -9.39 3.47 6.73
N LEU A 21 -9.89 2.45 6.03
CA LEU A 21 -10.81 2.65 4.91
C LEU A 21 -12.14 3.26 5.38
N GLU A 22 -12.64 2.84 6.53
CA GLU A 22 -13.81 3.42 7.18
C GLU A 22 -13.60 4.91 7.52
N THR A 23 -12.45 5.24 8.11
CA THR A 23 -12.06 6.62 8.45
C THR A 23 -11.98 7.50 7.21
N LEU A 24 -11.43 6.98 6.11
CA LEU A 24 -11.35 7.68 4.82
C LEU A 24 -12.69 7.72 4.08
N LYS A 25 -13.73 7.05 4.60
CA LYS A 25 -15.06 6.91 3.98
C LYS A 25 -15.02 6.27 2.58
N VAL A 26 -14.08 5.35 2.36
CA VAL A 26 -13.91 4.65 1.09
C VAL A 26 -14.44 3.23 1.20
N LYS A 27 -15.33 2.84 0.29
CA LYS A 27 -15.85 1.47 0.23
C LYS A 27 -14.81 0.52 -0.33
N GLN A 28 -14.61 -0.62 0.34
CA GLN A 28 -13.65 -1.64 -0.10
C GLN A 28 -13.95 -2.18 -1.51
N THR A 29 -15.23 -2.26 -1.89
CA THR A 29 -15.66 -2.70 -3.23
C THR A 29 -15.12 -1.85 -4.37
N ILE A 30 -14.82 -0.57 -4.13
CA ILE A 30 -14.23 0.34 -5.12
C ILE A 30 -12.74 0.02 -5.32
N LEU A 31 -12.09 -0.54 -4.30
CA LEU A 31 -10.67 -0.87 -4.28
C LEU A 31 -10.38 -2.31 -4.70
N GLU A 32 -11.38 -3.18 -4.81
CA GLU A 32 -11.20 -4.56 -5.29
C GLU A 32 -10.47 -4.69 -6.63
N PRO A 33 -10.77 -3.89 -7.68
CA PRO A 33 -10.03 -3.98 -8.94
C PRO A 33 -8.62 -3.36 -8.88
N ILE A 34 -8.25 -2.75 -7.75
CA ILE A 34 -6.98 -2.02 -7.60
C ILE A 34 -5.91 -2.94 -6.98
N PRO A 35 -4.68 -2.96 -7.53
CA PRO A 35 -3.56 -3.67 -6.92
C PRO A 35 -3.34 -3.30 -5.45
N THR A 36 -2.98 -4.27 -4.61
CA THR A 36 -2.81 -4.07 -3.16
C THR A 36 -1.87 -2.92 -2.81
N SER A 37 -0.77 -2.76 -3.55
CA SER A 37 0.20 -1.67 -3.39
C SER A 37 -0.39 -0.27 -3.62
N LEU A 38 -1.51 -0.18 -4.32
CA LEU A 38 -2.18 1.08 -4.68
C LEU A 38 -3.49 1.32 -3.92
N LYS A 39 -4.06 0.31 -3.24
CA LYS A 39 -5.35 0.46 -2.53
C LYS A 39 -5.33 1.63 -1.54
N LEU A 40 -4.30 1.71 -0.70
CA LEU A 40 -4.15 2.80 0.28
C LEU A 40 -3.86 4.17 -0.38
N PRO A 41 -2.86 4.30 -1.28
CA PRO A 41 -2.62 5.52 -2.03
C PRO A 41 -3.87 6.08 -2.73
N ILE A 42 -4.68 5.21 -3.34
CA ILE A 42 -5.93 5.59 -3.99
C ILE A 42 -6.97 6.02 -2.95
N ALA A 43 -7.14 5.29 -1.85
CA ALA A 43 -8.10 5.67 -0.80
C ALA A 43 -7.80 7.07 -0.20
N VAL A 44 -6.52 7.35 0.08
CA VAL A 44 -6.07 8.66 0.58
C VAL A 44 -6.30 9.76 -0.46
N SER A 45 -6.00 9.49 -1.73
CA SER A 45 -6.25 10.43 -2.83
C SER A 45 -7.74 10.75 -2.95
N CYS A 46 -8.61 9.73 -2.92
CA CYS A 46 -10.06 9.89 -2.93
C CYS A 46 -10.56 10.72 -1.76
N TYR A 47 -10.01 10.52 -0.56
CA TYR A 47 -10.34 11.32 0.61
C TYR A 47 -9.95 12.79 0.40
N TRP A 48 -8.72 13.07 -0.03
CA TRP A 48 -8.28 14.46 -0.27
C TRP A 48 -9.16 15.18 -1.29
N LEU A 49 -9.52 14.54 -2.39
CA LEU A 49 -10.36 15.15 -3.43
C LEU A 49 -11.77 15.51 -2.95
N GLN A 50 -12.29 14.75 -1.99
CA GLN A 50 -13.59 15.04 -1.38
C GLN A 50 -13.51 16.24 -0.42
N HIS A 51 -12.31 16.56 0.10
CA HIS A 51 -12.09 17.59 1.11
C HIS A 51 -11.31 18.80 0.59
N THR A 52 -10.94 18.84 -0.70
CA THR A 52 -10.27 19.99 -1.31
C THR A 52 -11.29 21.03 -1.76
N GLU A 53 -11.06 22.30 -1.42
CA GLU A 53 -11.91 23.42 -1.86
C GLU A 53 -11.89 23.63 -3.38
N THR A 54 -10.80 23.21 -4.04
CA THR A 54 -10.67 23.28 -5.50
C THR A 54 -11.16 22.01 -6.15
N LYS A 55 -12.04 22.13 -7.15
CA LYS A 55 -12.49 20.98 -7.95
C LYS A 55 -11.33 20.47 -8.80
N ALA A 56 -10.69 19.40 -8.35
CA ALA A 56 -9.71 18.69 -9.16
C ALA A 56 -10.35 18.17 -10.45
N LYS A 57 -9.69 18.42 -11.58
CA LYS A 57 -10.09 17.88 -12.88
C LYS A 57 -9.44 16.52 -13.10
N LEU A 58 -9.97 15.73 -14.04
CA LEU A 58 -9.47 14.39 -14.36
C LEU A 58 -7.95 14.34 -14.62
N HIS A 59 -7.39 15.32 -15.32
CA HIS A 59 -5.95 15.36 -15.60
C HIS A 59 -5.08 15.55 -14.36
N HIS A 60 -5.59 16.22 -13.31
CA HIS A 60 -4.87 16.28 -12.02
C HIS A 60 -4.79 14.91 -11.37
N LEU A 61 -5.87 14.11 -11.46
CA LEU A 61 -5.90 12.74 -10.98
C LEU A 61 -4.97 11.83 -11.76
N GLN A 62 -5.00 11.94 -13.08
CA GLN A 62 -4.11 11.17 -13.95
C GLN A 62 -2.64 11.46 -13.64
N SER A 63 -2.27 12.74 -13.50
CA SER A 63 -0.91 13.14 -13.11
C SER A 63 -0.49 12.59 -11.74
N LEU A 64 -1.39 12.67 -10.74
CA LEU A 64 -1.14 12.15 -9.40
C LEU A 64 -0.93 10.63 -9.40
N LEU A 65 -1.82 9.90 -10.07
CA LEU A 65 -1.74 8.43 -10.18
C LEU A 65 -0.49 7.99 -10.94
N LEU A 66 -0.17 8.65 -12.04
CA LEU A 66 1.07 8.40 -12.78
C LEU A 66 2.29 8.63 -11.88
N THR A 67 2.32 9.73 -11.13
CA THR A 67 3.42 10.03 -10.20
C THR A 67 3.58 8.95 -9.12
N MET A 68 2.47 8.45 -8.57
CA MET A 68 2.51 7.34 -7.59
C MET A 68 3.04 6.03 -8.18
N LEU A 69 2.82 5.79 -9.48
CA LEU A 69 3.30 4.59 -10.18
C LEU A 69 4.74 4.70 -10.66
N VAL A 70 5.25 5.91 -10.89
CA VAL A 70 6.60 6.13 -11.43
C VAL A 70 7.68 5.51 -10.54
N GLY A 71 7.61 5.65 -9.22
CA GLY A 71 8.59 5.05 -8.30
C GLY A 71 8.67 3.52 -8.42
N PRO A 72 7.55 2.78 -8.21
CA PRO A 72 7.51 1.33 -8.42
C PRO A 72 7.92 0.90 -9.83
N LEU A 73 7.48 1.61 -10.87
CA LEU A 73 7.85 1.30 -12.26
C LEU A 73 9.35 1.46 -12.51
N ILE A 74 9.96 2.53 -12.01
CA ILE A 74 11.41 2.76 -12.08
C ILE A 74 12.15 1.64 -11.35
N ALA A 75 11.67 1.21 -10.18
CA ALA A 75 12.27 0.09 -9.44
C ALA A 75 12.20 -1.22 -10.24
N ILE A 76 11.06 -1.52 -10.88
CA ILE A 76 10.89 -2.70 -11.73
C ILE A 76 11.83 -2.66 -12.95
N ILE A 77 11.89 -1.51 -13.64
CA ILE A 77 12.74 -1.33 -14.83
C ILE A 77 14.23 -1.49 -14.48
N ASN A 78 14.66 -0.92 -13.35
CA ASN A 78 16.07 -0.89 -12.95
C ASN A 78 16.49 -2.11 -12.12
N SER A 79 15.56 -2.94 -11.65
CA SER A 79 15.82 -4.16 -10.89
C SER A 79 14.93 -5.32 -11.38
N PRO A 80 15.15 -5.83 -12.61
CA PRO A 80 14.24 -6.79 -13.25
C PRO A 80 14.34 -8.23 -12.72
N GLY A 81 14.85 -8.48 -11.50
CA GLY A 81 15.13 -9.86 -11.06
C GLY A 81 15.41 -10.08 -9.59
N LYS A 82 14.84 -9.27 -8.68
CA LYS A 82 14.75 -9.68 -7.27
C LYS A 82 13.35 -10.18 -7.00
N GLU A 83 13.06 -11.35 -7.54
CA GLU A 83 12.12 -12.26 -6.89
C GLU A 83 12.54 -12.35 -5.41
N GLU A 84 11.58 -12.23 -4.51
CA GLU A 84 11.78 -12.31 -3.07
C GLU A 84 12.39 -13.66 -2.68
N LEU A 85 13.71 -13.79 -2.74
CA LEU A 85 14.42 -14.75 -1.91
C LEU A 85 14.62 -14.12 -0.54
N GLN A 86 13.53 -14.05 0.22
CA GLN A 86 13.60 -13.99 1.66
C GLN A 86 13.76 -15.42 2.18
N GLU A 87 14.93 -16.01 1.97
CA GLU A 87 15.34 -17.22 2.67
C GLU A 87 16.87 -17.24 2.76
N ASP A 88 17.46 -16.46 3.69
CA ASP A 88 18.60 -16.95 4.46
C ASP A 88 18.87 -16.09 5.70
N GLY A 89 18.83 -16.76 6.86
CA GLY A 89 19.80 -16.52 7.93
C GLY A 89 19.68 -15.24 8.75
N ALA A 90 18.93 -15.32 9.83
CA ALA A 90 19.29 -14.61 11.06
C ALA A 90 20.77 -14.88 11.39
N LYS A 91 21.65 -13.89 11.20
CA LYS A 91 23.00 -13.90 11.76
C LYS A 91 23.20 -12.70 12.68
N MET A 92 22.84 -12.97 13.93
CA MET A 92 23.54 -12.61 15.17
C MET A 92 24.76 -11.71 15.02
N LEU A 93 24.70 -10.51 15.62
CA LEU A 93 25.87 -9.81 16.14
C LEU A 93 25.49 -9.13 17.45
N TYR A 94 25.62 -9.87 18.56
CA TYR A 94 26.05 -9.25 19.82
C TYR A 94 27.58 -9.24 19.76
N ALA A 95 28.16 -8.05 19.67
CA ALA A 95 29.55 -7.84 20.01
C ALA A 95 29.58 -7.29 21.44
N GLU A 96 30.40 -7.95 22.24
CA GLU A 96 30.65 -7.75 23.68
C GLU A 96 31.28 -6.39 24.01
#